data_AF-A0A2P2KK06-F1
#
_entry.id   AF-A0A2P2KK06-F1
#
_cell.length_a   1.000
_cell.length_b   1.000
_cell.length_c   1.000
_cell.angle_alpha   90.00
_cell.angle_beta   90.00
_cell.angle_gamma   90.00
#
_symmetry.space_group_name_H-M   'P 1'
#
loop_
_entity.id
_entity.type
_entity.pdbx_description
1 polymer ?
#
loop_
_entity_poly.entity_id
_entity_poly.type
_entity_poly.pdbx_seq_one_letter_code
_entity_poly.pdbx_strand_id
1 'polypeptide(L)'
;MASSTLICETQPWKDLKAHVEGIKKTHLRDLLKDTERCKSMTVEFDGIMLDYSRQCATLETVDKLYNLAEAAHLKEKITRMFNGEHINTTENRAVLHVALRAPRDAVIQCDGMNVVSDVWNVLDKIKDFSERVRNGSWVGATGKVLTDVISVGIGGSFLGPLFVHSALQTEPEASKYAKGRQLRFLANVDPVDVAKSLAGLNPETTLVVVVSKTFTTAETMLNARTLRAWISQELGPSAVAKHMVAVSTNLTVIAMLFHLPCKCNRTC
;
A
#
# COMPACT_ATOMS: atom_id res chain seq x y z
N MET A 1 -10.35 5.43 -35.41
CA MET A 1 -10.57 4.13 -34.76
C MET A 1 -9.21 3.49 -34.55
N ALA A 2 -8.76 3.30 -33.31
CA ALA A 2 -7.49 2.63 -33.07
C ALA A 2 -7.59 1.19 -33.58
N SER A 3 -6.67 0.77 -34.44
CA SER A 3 -6.59 -0.61 -34.93
C SER A 3 -6.53 -1.56 -33.73
N SER A 4 -7.54 -2.40 -33.57
CA SER A 4 -7.69 -3.32 -32.44
C SER A 4 -6.84 -4.59 -32.62
N THR A 5 -5.62 -4.44 -33.16
CA THR A 5 -4.72 -5.58 -33.30
C THR A 5 -4.32 -6.03 -31.91
N LEU A 6 -4.66 -7.27 -31.57
CA LEU A 6 -4.27 -7.82 -30.28
C LEU A 6 -2.75 -7.95 -30.24
N ILE A 7 -2.14 -7.80 -29.07
CA ILE A 7 -0.67 -7.91 -28.92
C ILE A 7 -0.14 -9.24 -29.47
N CYS A 8 -0.94 -10.31 -29.35
CA CYS A 8 -0.62 -11.64 -29.86
C CYS A 8 -0.65 -11.78 -31.40
N GLU A 9 -1.18 -10.80 -32.11
CA GLU A 9 -1.24 -10.77 -33.57
C GLU A 9 -0.07 -9.97 -34.19
N THR A 10 0.64 -9.19 -33.37
CA THR A 10 1.76 -8.34 -33.80
C THR A 10 2.97 -9.17 -34.25
N GLN A 11 3.80 -8.58 -35.11
CA GLN A 11 5.02 -9.25 -35.58
C GLN A 11 6.01 -9.58 -34.44
N PRO A 12 6.30 -8.67 -33.47
CA PRO A 12 7.17 -9.01 -32.34
C PRO A 12 6.69 -10.20 -31.50
N TRP A 13 5.38 -10.40 -31.37
CA TRP A 13 4.84 -11.60 -30.71
C TRP A 13 5.12 -12.87 -31.51
N LYS A 14 4.93 -12.84 -32.83
CA LYS A 14 5.24 -13.96 -33.72
C LYS A 14 6.73 -14.28 -33.70
N ASP A 15 7.59 -13.26 -33.68
CA ASP A 15 9.05 -13.41 -33.60
C ASP A 15 9.47 -14.07 -32.29
N LEU A 16 8.90 -13.65 -31.16
CA LEU A 16 9.12 -14.30 -29.86
C LEU A 16 8.64 -15.75 -29.88
N LYS A 17 7.45 -16.02 -30.46
CA LYS A 17 6.91 -17.38 -30.56
C LYS A 17 7.81 -18.30 -31.39
N ALA A 18 8.37 -17.79 -32.49
CA ALA A 18 9.34 -18.54 -33.29
C ALA A 18 10.66 -18.76 -32.53
N HIS A 19 11.13 -17.75 -31.77
CA HIS A 19 12.35 -17.82 -30.95
C HIS A 19 12.31 -18.91 -29.88
N VAL A 20 11.13 -19.24 -29.36
CA VAL A 20 10.95 -20.30 -28.35
C VAL A 20 11.53 -21.64 -28.81
N GLU A 21 11.45 -21.98 -30.10
CA GLU A 21 11.99 -23.24 -30.62
C GLU A 21 13.52 -23.31 -30.55
N GLY A 22 14.20 -22.16 -30.63
CA GLY A 22 15.64 -22.06 -30.36
C GLY A 22 15.95 -22.21 -28.87
N ILE A 23 15.22 -21.50 -28.02
CA ILE A 23 15.41 -21.54 -26.56
C ILE A 23 15.16 -22.93 -25.98
N LYS A 24 14.17 -23.69 -26.49
CA LYS A 24 13.92 -25.09 -26.08
C LYS A 24 15.12 -26.02 -26.27
N LYS A 25 16.04 -25.68 -27.19
CA LYS A 25 17.27 -26.44 -27.44
C LYS A 25 18.42 -26.04 -26.52
N THR A 26 18.24 -25.00 -25.71
CA THR A 26 19.20 -24.54 -24.72
C THR A 26 18.85 -25.06 -23.32
N HIS A 27 19.82 -25.06 -22.42
CA HIS A 27 19.61 -25.39 -21.02
C HIS A 27 20.23 -24.31 -20.14
N LEU A 28 19.56 -23.93 -19.04
CA LEU A 28 20.02 -22.83 -18.18
C LEU A 28 21.45 -23.05 -17.67
N ARG A 29 21.81 -24.29 -17.34
CA ARG A 29 23.18 -24.66 -16.92
C ARG A 29 24.25 -24.29 -17.97
N ASP A 30 23.93 -24.39 -19.25
CA ASP A 30 24.86 -24.02 -20.31
C ASP A 30 24.90 -22.51 -20.53
N LEU A 31 23.74 -21.84 -20.44
CA LEU A 31 23.66 -20.38 -20.48
C LEU A 31 24.40 -19.69 -19.31
N LEU A 32 24.50 -20.35 -18.16
CA LEU A 32 25.26 -19.86 -17.00
C LEU A 32 26.78 -20.01 -17.15
N LYS A 33 27.26 -20.78 -18.13
CA LYS A 33 28.70 -20.85 -18.45
C LYS A 33 29.18 -19.61 -19.20
N ASP A 34 28.27 -18.89 -19.86
CA ASP A 34 28.56 -17.62 -20.53
C ASP A 34 28.61 -16.50 -19.50
N THR A 35 29.82 -16.15 -19.06
CA THR A 35 30.05 -15.12 -18.05
C THR A 35 29.69 -13.73 -18.54
N GLU A 36 29.86 -13.44 -19.82
CA GLU A 36 29.57 -12.13 -20.39
C GLU A 36 28.06 -11.91 -20.53
N ARG A 37 27.30 -12.94 -20.92
CA ARG A 37 25.83 -12.94 -20.82
C ARG A 37 25.38 -12.70 -19.38
N CYS A 38 25.93 -13.42 -18.41
CA CYS A 38 25.51 -13.29 -17.01
C CYS A 38 25.72 -11.87 -16.49
N LYS A 39 26.89 -11.26 -16.77
CA LYS A 39 27.16 -9.85 -16.44
C LYS A 39 26.18 -8.91 -17.14
N SER A 40 25.91 -9.13 -18.42
CA SER A 40 24.98 -8.31 -19.22
C SER A 40 23.52 -8.45 -18.79
N MET A 41 23.16 -9.51 -18.05
CA MET A 41 21.84 -9.76 -17.48
C MET A 41 21.77 -9.48 -15.97
N THR A 42 22.57 -8.52 -15.53
CA THR A 42 22.55 -7.98 -14.18
C THR A 42 22.45 -6.46 -14.28
N VAL A 43 21.54 -5.87 -13.51
CA VAL A 43 21.41 -4.40 -13.39
C VAL A 43 21.41 -4.05 -11.91
N GLU A 44 22.14 -3.00 -11.56
CA GLU A 44 22.16 -2.42 -10.22
C GLU A 44 21.57 -1.01 -10.26
N PHE A 45 20.69 -0.71 -9.30
CA PHE A 45 20.11 0.61 -9.12
C PHE A 45 19.84 0.84 -7.64
N ASP A 46 20.34 1.94 -7.08
CA ASP A 46 20.17 2.32 -5.66
C ASP A 46 20.45 1.18 -4.66
N GLY A 47 21.54 0.42 -4.89
CA GLY A 47 21.94 -0.69 -4.03
C GLY A 47 21.05 -1.94 -4.14
N ILE A 48 20.10 -1.96 -5.08
CA ILE A 48 19.31 -3.15 -5.43
C ILE A 48 19.90 -3.76 -6.70
N MET A 49 20.33 -5.01 -6.60
CA MET A 49 20.80 -5.80 -7.74
C MET A 49 19.70 -6.72 -8.25
N LEU A 50 19.32 -6.54 -9.52
CA LEU A 50 18.46 -7.46 -10.27
C LEU A 50 19.33 -8.35 -11.15
N ASP A 51 19.57 -9.59 -10.70
CA ASP A 51 20.19 -10.64 -11.52
C ASP A 51 19.09 -11.48 -12.18
N TYR A 52 18.91 -11.27 -13.48
CA TYR A 52 17.97 -12.03 -14.30
C TYR A 52 18.68 -13.02 -15.24
N SER A 53 19.97 -13.28 -15.03
CA SER A 53 20.77 -14.26 -15.79
C SER A 53 20.28 -15.71 -15.62
N ARG A 54 19.55 -15.99 -14.53
CA ARG A 54 18.92 -17.28 -14.23
C ARG A 54 17.60 -17.52 -14.97
N GLN A 55 17.22 -16.63 -15.88
CA GLN A 55 16.13 -16.89 -16.83
C GLN A 55 16.64 -17.73 -18.00
N CYS A 56 15.78 -18.61 -18.54
CA CYS A 56 16.07 -19.34 -19.78
C CYS A 56 15.89 -18.40 -21.00
N ALA A 57 16.81 -17.45 -21.12
CA ALA A 57 16.77 -16.35 -22.09
C ALA A 57 18.19 -15.98 -22.52
N THR A 58 18.36 -15.67 -23.81
CA THR A 58 19.59 -15.07 -24.35
C THR A 58 19.45 -13.55 -24.42
N LEU A 59 20.52 -12.83 -24.75
CA LEU A 59 20.44 -11.38 -25.02
C LEU A 59 19.45 -11.09 -26.16
N GLU A 60 19.45 -11.93 -27.20
CA GLU A 60 18.46 -11.86 -28.28
C GLU A 60 17.02 -12.04 -27.77
N THR A 61 16.78 -12.94 -26.80
CA THR A 61 15.46 -13.07 -26.17
C THR A 61 15.03 -11.76 -25.52
N VAL A 62 15.94 -11.09 -24.82
CA VAL A 62 15.68 -9.82 -24.13
C VAL A 62 15.36 -8.72 -25.15
N ASP A 63 16.12 -8.63 -26.24
CA ASP A 63 15.85 -7.67 -27.32
C ASP A 63 14.47 -7.89 -27.94
N LYS A 64 14.09 -9.15 -28.21
CA LYS A 64 12.75 -9.47 -28.73
C LYS A 64 11.64 -9.12 -27.73
N LEU A 65 11.88 -9.27 -26.42
CA LEU A 65 10.94 -8.84 -25.37
C LEU A 65 10.81 -7.31 -25.32
N TYR A 66 11.90 -6.57 -25.52
CA TYR A 66 11.83 -5.11 -25.65
C TYR A 66 11.05 -4.68 -26.88
N ASN A 67 11.27 -5.30 -28.04
CA ASN A 67 10.48 -5.04 -29.25
C ASN A 67 8.98 -5.32 -29.02
N LEU A 68 8.63 -6.35 -28.24
CA LEU A 68 7.23 -6.61 -27.88
C LEU A 68 6.67 -5.52 -26.95
N ALA A 69 7.45 -5.05 -25.98
CA ALA A 69 7.05 -3.96 -25.09
C ALA A 69 6.84 -2.64 -25.84
N GLU A 70 7.65 -2.36 -26.87
CA GLU A 70 7.48 -1.23 -27.77
C GLU A 70 6.21 -1.36 -28.61
N ALA A 71 5.96 -2.52 -29.23
CA ALA A 71 4.71 -2.78 -29.95
C ALA A 71 3.47 -2.74 -29.05
N ALA A 72 3.63 -3.02 -27.75
CA ALA A 72 2.58 -2.88 -26.75
C ALA A 72 2.37 -1.44 -26.27
N HIS A 73 3.19 -0.48 -26.73
CA HIS A 73 3.21 0.92 -26.29
C HIS A 73 3.34 1.05 -24.77
N LEU A 74 4.23 0.26 -24.17
CA LEU A 74 4.37 0.19 -22.72
C LEU A 74 4.83 1.52 -22.13
N LYS A 75 5.80 2.19 -22.75
CA LYS A 75 6.33 3.49 -22.29
C LYS A 75 5.24 4.54 -22.30
N GLU A 76 4.45 4.60 -23.37
CA GLU A 76 3.33 5.52 -23.52
C GLU A 76 2.28 5.25 -22.46
N LYS A 77 1.90 3.98 -22.21
CA LYS A 77 0.96 3.63 -21.13
C LYS A 77 1.47 4.04 -19.75
N ILE A 78 2.77 3.89 -19.47
CA ILE A 78 3.40 4.38 -18.25
C ILE A 78 3.30 5.91 -18.18
N THR A 79 3.67 6.62 -19.24
CA THR A 79 3.56 8.09 -19.29
C THR A 79 2.12 8.56 -19.05
N ARG A 80 1.13 7.92 -19.67
CA ARG A 80 -0.30 8.21 -19.45
C ARG A 80 -0.71 8.03 -17.99
N MET A 81 -0.21 6.97 -17.34
CA MET A 81 -0.42 6.75 -15.90
C MET A 81 0.17 7.90 -15.07
N PHE A 82 1.44 8.26 -15.32
CA PHE A 82 2.13 9.32 -14.58
C PHE A 82 1.53 10.71 -14.82
N ASN A 83 0.93 10.95 -15.99
CA ASN A 83 0.24 12.19 -16.33
C ASN A 83 -1.18 12.28 -15.74
N GLY A 84 -1.64 11.25 -15.01
CA GLY A 84 -2.96 11.25 -14.38
C GLY A 84 -4.12 10.99 -15.34
N GLU A 85 -3.86 10.42 -16.52
CA GLU A 85 -4.94 10.04 -17.41
C GLU A 85 -5.80 8.91 -16.82
N HIS A 86 -7.07 8.86 -17.25
CA HIS A 86 -8.03 7.85 -16.81
C HIS A 86 -7.79 6.50 -17.49
N ILE A 87 -6.69 5.83 -17.12
CA ILE A 87 -6.30 4.54 -17.67
C ILE A 87 -7.07 3.36 -17.07
N ASN A 88 -7.71 3.54 -15.91
CA ASN A 88 -8.68 2.59 -15.39
C ASN A 88 -10.01 2.86 -16.10
N THR A 89 -10.19 2.23 -17.26
CA THR A 89 -11.29 2.53 -18.18
C THR A 89 -12.65 2.03 -17.69
N THR A 90 -12.70 0.96 -16.90
CA THR A 90 -13.96 0.39 -16.41
C THR A 90 -14.60 1.25 -15.32
N GLU A 91 -13.77 1.92 -14.51
CA GLU A 91 -14.24 2.85 -13.48
C GLU A 91 -14.10 4.32 -13.88
N ASN A 92 -13.50 4.60 -15.05
CA ASN A 92 -13.13 5.94 -15.52
C ASN A 92 -12.33 6.74 -14.47
N ARG A 93 -11.17 6.21 -14.06
CA ARG A 93 -10.32 6.80 -13.00
C ARG A 93 -8.84 6.88 -13.38
N ALA A 94 -8.17 7.92 -12.87
CA ALA A 94 -6.72 7.99 -12.83
C ALA A 94 -6.11 6.94 -11.87
N VAL A 95 -4.85 6.56 -12.10
CA VAL A 95 -4.10 5.60 -11.27
C VAL A 95 -2.80 6.26 -10.78
N LEU A 96 -2.86 6.94 -9.64
CA LEU A 96 -1.82 7.87 -9.18
C LEU A 96 -1.16 7.51 -7.84
N HIS A 97 -0.93 6.21 -7.59
CA HIS A 97 -0.19 5.78 -6.39
C HIS A 97 1.24 6.34 -6.35
N VAL A 98 1.82 6.70 -7.50
CA VAL A 98 3.13 7.37 -7.60
C VAL A 98 3.14 8.76 -6.96
N ALA A 99 1.99 9.46 -6.94
CA ALA A 99 1.89 10.78 -6.31
C ALA A 99 2.04 10.71 -4.78
N LEU A 100 1.69 9.59 -4.16
CA LEU A 100 1.76 9.38 -2.70
C LEU A 100 3.19 9.39 -2.14
N ARG A 101 4.20 9.23 -3.01
CA ARG A 101 5.63 9.17 -2.68
C ARG A 101 6.46 10.18 -3.46
N ALA A 102 5.81 11.12 -4.14
CA ALA A 102 6.50 12.15 -4.90
C ALA A 102 7.12 13.22 -3.97
N PRO A 103 8.24 13.83 -4.36
CA PRO A 103 8.80 14.99 -3.66
C PRO A 103 7.77 16.11 -3.46
N ARG A 104 7.94 16.93 -2.42
CA ARG A 104 6.98 17.99 -2.04
C ARG A 104 6.77 19.06 -3.11
N ASP A 105 7.78 19.29 -3.92
CA ASP A 105 7.83 20.25 -5.01
C ASP A 105 7.42 19.63 -6.37
N ALA A 106 7.13 18.33 -6.43
CA ALA A 106 6.66 17.69 -7.64
C ALA A 106 5.25 18.18 -8.03
N VAL A 107 4.97 18.14 -9.33
CA VAL A 107 3.67 18.48 -9.89
C VAL A 107 3.13 17.27 -10.63
N ILE A 108 2.02 16.71 -10.14
CA ILE A 108 1.30 15.62 -10.78
C ILE A 108 -0.15 16.05 -10.88
N GLN A 109 -0.66 16.16 -12.10
CA GLN A 109 -2.00 16.67 -12.38
C GLN A 109 -3.01 15.52 -12.42
N CYS A 110 -4.19 15.74 -11.84
CA CYS A 110 -5.38 14.92 -12.01
C CYS A 110 -6.57 15.87 -12.16
N ASP A 111 -7.33 15.76 -13.25
CA ASP A 111 -8.48 16.63 -13.52
C ASP A 111 -8.17 18.14 -13.41
N GLY A 112 -6.97 18.54 -13.85
CA GLY A 112 -6.50 19.93 -13.82
C GLY A 112 -6.02 20.45 -12.45
N MET A 113 -5.92 19.58 -11.45
CA MET A 113 -5.44 19.92 -10.10
C MET A 113 -4.14 19.19 -9.76
N ASN A 114 -3.18 19.91 -9.14
CA ASN A 114 -1.98 19.27 -8.60
C ASN A 114 -2.34 18.48 -7.34
N VAL A 115 -2.26 17.15 -7.39
CA VAL A 115 -2.62 16.30 -6.25
C VAL A 115 -1.50 16.17 -5.20
N VAL A 116 -0.27 16.55 -5.53
CA VAL A 116 0.89 16.41 -4.63
C VAL A 116 0.74 17.27 -3.38
N SER A 117 0.15 18.47 -3.49
CA SER A 117 -0.11 19.34 -2.33
C SER A 117 -1.07 18.68 -1.33
N ASP A 118 -2.12 18.02 -1.82
CA ASP A 118 -3.08 17.33 -0.97
C ASP A 118 -2.47 16.11 -0.29
N VAL A 119 -1.61 15.38 -1.00
CA VAL A 119 -0.81 14.28 -0.43
C VAL A 119 0.04 14.80 0.74
N TRP A 120 0.79 15.87 0.54
CA TRP A 120 1.65 16.41 1.60
C TRP A 120 0.88 16.99 2.78
N ASN A 121 -0.30 17.58 2.54
CA ASN A 121 -1.20 17.99 3.61
C ASN A 121 -1.61 16.81 4.52
N VAL A 122 -1.82 15.62 3.94
CA VAL A 122 -2.12 14.40 4.71
C VAL A 122 -0.85 13.83 5.36
N LEU A 123 0.28 13.79 4.66
CA LEU A 123 1.56 13.34 5.23
C LEU A 123 1.99 14.18 6.44
N ASP A 124 1.81 15.50 6.38
CA ASP A 124 2.10 16.40 7.50
C ASP A 124 1.19 16.11 8.71
N LYS A 125 -0.09 15.80 8.48
CA LYS A 125 -1.02 15.37 9.55
C LYS A 125 -0.62 14.02 10.14
N ILE A 126 -0.21 13.06 9.31
CA ILE A 126 0.28 11.75 9.77
C ILE A 126 1.54 11.94 10.62
N LYS A 127 2.45 12.81 10.20
CA LYS A 127 3.66 13.15 10.95
C LYS A 127 3.31 13.73 12.32
N ASP A 128 2.52 14.79 12.39
CA ASP A 128 2.10 15.40 13.67
C ASP A 128 1.41 14.38 14.59
N PHE A 129 0.43 13.64 14.07
CA PHE A 129 -0.30 12.65 14.84
C PHE A 129 0.61 11.54 15.38
N SER A 130 1.44 10.95 14.50
CA SER A 130 2.34 9.87 14.89
C SER A 130 3.42 10.34 15.87
N GLU A 131 3.96 11.55 15.72
CA GLU A 131 4.89 12.15 16.69
C GLU A 131 4.24 12.33 18.05
N ARG A 132 3.00 12.82 18.11
CA ARG A 132 2.25 13.01 19.37
C ARG A 132 1.94 11.69 20.07
N VAL A 133 1.61 10.64 19.33
CA VAL A 133 1.44 9.29 19.88
C VAL A 133 2.79 8.75 20.39
N ARG A 134 3.88 8.98 19.64
CA ARG A 134 5.21 8.46 19.96
C ARG A 134 5.92 9.20 21.10
N ASN A 135 5.63 10.48 21.30
CA ASN A 135 6.16 11.25 22.43
C ASN A 135 5.25 11.24 23.66
N GLY A 136 4.05 10.65 23.56
CA GLY A 136 3.10 10.48 24.67
C GLY A 136 2.24 11.71 24.96
N SER A 137 2.29 12.75 24.14
CA SER A 137 1.38 13.91 24.25
C SER A 137 -0.05 13.61 23.78
N TRP A 138 -0.23 12.58 22.94
CA TRP A 138 -1.55 11.98 22.69
C TRP A 138 -1.85 10.90 23.72
N VAL A 139 -2.78 11.23 24.63
CA VAL A 139 -3.17 10.35 25.74
C VAL A 139 -4.60 9.83 25.58
N GLY A 140 -4.86 8.65 26.16
CA GLY A 140 -6.17 8.06 26.22
C GLY A 140 -7.17 8.84 27.08
N ALA A 141 -8.37 8.29 27.24
CA ALA A 141 -9.45 8.84 28.04
C ALA A 141 -9.04 9.07 29.50
N THR A 142 -8.19 8.21 30.04
CA THR A 142 -7.72 8.26 31.43
C THR A 142 -6.40 8.99 31.61
N GLY A 143 -5.87 9.61 30.55
CA GLY A 143 -4.60 10.34 30.58
C GLY A 143 -3.34 9.47 30.44
N LYS A 144 -3.50 8.14 30.29
CA LYS A 144 -2.39 7.22 30.02
C LYS A 144 -1.90 7.34 28.58
N VAL A 145 -0.61 7.10 28.38
CA VAL A 145 0.00 7.04 27.05
C VAL A 145 -0.51 5.81 26.30
N LEU A 146 -0.81 5.97 25.01
CA LEU A 146 -1.22 4.86 24.15
C LEU A 146 0.02 4.09 23.68
N THR A 147 0.12 2.83 24.07
CA THR A 147 1.24 1.93 23.76
C THR A 147 0.86 0.83 22.79
N ASP A 148 -0.41 0.46 22.76
CA ASP A 148 -0.92 -0.63 21.96
C ASP A 148 -1.75 -0.08 20.80
N VAL A 149 -1.59 -0.63 19.61
CA VAL A 149 -2.31 -0.22 18.41
C VAL A 149 -2.96 -1.44 17.77
N ILE A 150 -4.25 -1.34 17.44
CA ILE A 150 -4.95 -2.32 16.60
C ILE A 150 -5.30 -1.65 15.27
N SER A 151 -4.67 -2.10 14.18
CA SER A 151 -5.02 -1.70 12.82
C SER A 151 -6.09 -2.63 12.25
N VAL A 152 -7.26 -2.09 11.93
CA VAL A 152 -8.40 -2.84 11.40
C VAL A 152 -8.53 -2.59 9.91
N GLY A 153 -8.50 -3.64 9.11
CA GLY A 153 -8.66 -3.53 7.66
C GLY A 153 -8.55 -4.88 6.99
N ILE A 154 -9.02 -4.98 5.75
CA ILE A 154 -8.93 -6.21 4.95
C ILE A 154 -8.32 -5.91 3.57
N GLY A 155 -7.68 -6.92 2.97
CA GLY A 155 -7.08 -6.80 1.64
C GLY A 155 -6.00 -5.71 1.59
N GLY A 156 -6.15 -4.75 0.67
CA GLY A 156 -5.18 -3.65 0.49
C GLY A 156 -5.00 -2.76 1.72
N SER A 157 -6.02 -2.65 2.58
CA SER A 157 -5.94 -1.90 3.85
C SER A 157 -5.10 -2.60 4.93
N PHE A 158 -4.69 -3.85 4.69
CA PHE A 158 -4.04 -4.72 5.68
C PHE A 158 -2.69 -5.26 5.19
N LEU A 159 -2.65 -5.83 3.99
CA LEU A 159 -1.50 -6.60 3.52
C LEU A 159 -0.22 -5.75 3.39
N GLY A 160 -0.33 -4.55 2.82
CA GLY A 160 0.80 -3.63 2.68
C GLY A 160 1.37 -3.19 4.05
N PRO A 161 0.54 -2.64 4.95
CA PRO A 161 0.97 -2.31 6.31
C PRO A 161 1.58 -3.49 7.09
N LEU A 162 0.97 -4.68 7.01
CA LEU A 162 1.50 -5.88 7.67
C LEU A 162 2.87 -6.28 7.11
N PHE A 163 3.03 -6.26 5.78
CA PHE A 163 4.29 -6.59 5.12
C PHE A 163 5.40 -5.63 5.56
N VAL A 164 5.19 -4.31 5.46
CA VAL A 164 6.19 -3.31 5.82
C VAL A 164 6.53 -3.39 7.31
N HIS A 165 5.53 -3.56 8.18
CA HIS A 165 5.76 -3.76 9.61
C HIS A 165 6.64 -4.99 9.88
N SER A 166 6.29 -6.13 9.29
CA SER A 166 7.01 -7.39 9.48
C SER A 166 8.44 -7.33 8.94
N ALA A 167 8.66 -6.64 7.82
CA ALA A 167 9.97 -6.49 7.19
C ALA A 167 10.90 -5.55 7.98
N LEU A 168 10.35 -4.49 8.59
CA LEU A 168 11.14 -3.45 9.25
C LEU A 168 11.22 -3.60 10.78
N GLN A 169 10.47 -4.51 11.40
CA GLN A 169 10.42 -4.64 12.87
C GLN A 169 11.79 -4.89 13.54
N THR A 170 12.74 -5.49 12.81
CA THR A 170 14.10 -5.76 13.27
C THR A 170 15.13 -4.76 12.77
N GLU A 171 14.74 -3.81 11.92
CA GLU A 171 15.61 -2.74 11.46
C GLU A 171 15.96 -1.84 12.68
N PRO A 172 17.26 -1.52 12.92
CA PRO A 172 17.70 -0.83 14.12
C PRO A 172 16.95 0.47 14.46
N GLU A 173 16.71 1.34 13.48
CA GLU A 173 16.01 2.60 13.72
C GLU A 173 14.54 2.36 14.04
N ALA A 174 13.84 1.57 13.22
CA ALA A 174 12.45 1.21 13.41
C ALA A 174 12.21 0.52 14.76
N SER A 175 13.09 -0.41 15.15
CA SER A 175 13.01 -1.13 16.42
C SER A 175 13.20 -0.18 17.62
N LYS A 176 14.19 0.72 17.56
CA LYS A 176 14.40 1.76 18.58
C LYS A 176 13.17 2.64 18.73
N TYR A 177 12.58 3.06 17.62
CA TYR A 177 11.37 3.87 17.61
C TYR A 177 10.13 3.10 18.06
N ALA A 178 10.01 1.79 17.80
CA ALA A 178 8.88 0.97 18.23
C ALA A 178 8.96 0.52 19.69
N LYS A 179 10.10 0.73 20.38
CA LYS A 179 10.32 0.24 21.75
C LYS A 179 9.18 0.59 22.70
N GLY A 180 8.69 -0.42 23.41
CA GLY A 180 7.60 -0.30 24.39
C GLY A 180 6.21 -0.16 23.78
N ARG A 181 6.05 -0.41 22.46
CA ARG A 181 4.78 -0.37 21.76
C ARG A 181 4.47 -1.68 21.08
N GLN A 182 3.18 -1.98 20.92
CA GLN A 182 2.71 -3.15 20.18
C GLN A 182 1.76 -2.70 19.07
N LEU A 183 1.89 -3.34 17.90
CA LEU A 183 0.95 -3.19 16.79
C LEU A 183 0.37 -4.57 16.48
N ARG A 184 -0.96 -4.66 16.44
CA ARG A 184 -1.71 -5.84 16.02
C ARG A 184 -2.54 -5.48 14.79
N PHE A 185 -2.75 -6.46 13.93
CA PHE A 185 -3.59 -6.30 12.75
C PHE A 185 -4.81 -7.21 12.86
N LEU A 186 -5.99 -6.64 12.64
CA LEU A 186 -7.26 -7.35 12.67
C LEU A 186 -7.94 -7.24 11.30
N ALA A 187 -8.01 -8.36 10.59
CA ALA A 187 -8.64 -8.44 9.27
C ALA A 187 -9.86 -9.34 9.24
N ASN A 188 -9.76 -10.51 9.88
CA ASN A 188 -10.81 -11.51 9.80
C ASN A 188 -12.04 -11.05 10.62
N VAL A 189 -13.22 -11.40 10.11
CA VAL A 189 -14.50 -11.10 10.75
C VAL A 189 -14.86 -12.13 11.83
N ASP A 190 -14.13 -13.25 11.86
CA ASP A 190 -14.27 -14.30 12.87
C ASP A 190 -14.10 -13.73 14.29
N PRO A 191 -15.10 -13.90 15.19
CA PRO A 191 -15.01 -13.46 16.59
C PRO A 191 -13.79 -14.00 17.33
N VAL A 192 -13.26 -15.17 16.94
CA VAL A 192 -12.04 -15.74 17.52
C VAL A 192 -10.83 -14.84 17.22
N ASP A 193 -10.76 -14.26 16.02
CA ASP A 193 -9.65 -13.38 15.62
C ASP A 193 -9.70 -12.05 16.39
N VAL A 194 -10.91 -11.54 16.65
CA VAL A 194 -11.13 -10.38 17.51
C VAL A 194 -10.69 -10.68 18.95
N ALA A 195 -11.13 -11.80 19.51
CA ALA A 195 -10.77 -12.20 20.88
C ALA A 195 -9.25 -12.37 21.03
N LYS A 196 -8.59 -13.00 20.05
CA LYS A 196 -7.12 -13.11 20.02
C LYS A 196 -6.43 -11.76 19.92
N SER A 197 -6.95 -10.87 19.06
CA SER A 197 -6.40 -9.52 18.89
C SER A 197 -6.52 -8.68 20.15
N LEU A 198 -7.59 -8.86 20.94
CA LEU A 198 -7.82 -8.15 22.19
C LEU A 198 -7.12 -8.77 23.41
N ALA A 199 -6.75 -10.06 23.35
CA ALA A 199 -6.19 -10.78 24.49
C ALA A 199 -4.93 -10.07 25.05
N GLY A 200 -5.00 -9.70 26.33
CA GLY A 200 -3.90 -9.04 27.05
C GLY A 200 -3.75 -7.54 26.78
N LEU A 201 -4.62 -6.92 25.98
CA LEU A 201 -4.61 -5.47 25.78
C LEU A 201 -5.32 -4.73 26.91
N ASN A 202 -4.81 -3.56 27.30
CA ASN A 202 -5.48 -2.65 28.21
C ASN A 202 -6.25 -1.59 27.39
N PRO A 203 -7.58 -1.47 27.54
CA PRO A 203 -8.37 -0.44 26.86
C PRO A 203 -7.82 0.98 27.06
N GLU A 204 -7.31 1.31 28.25
CA GLU A 204 -6.79 2.64 28.59
C GLU A 204 -5.52 3.04 27.82
N THR A 205 -4.79 2.05 27.27
CA THR A 205 -3.53 2.27 26.53
C THR A 205 -3.62 1.84 25.07
N THR A 206 -4.81 1.46 24.59
CA THR A 206 -5.01 0.95 23.23
C THR A 206 -5.60 2.00 22.28
N LEU A 207 -4.95 2.20 21.14
CA LEU A 207 -5.43 2.96 19.99
C LEU A 207 -5.97 2.01 18.92
N VAL A 208 -7.10 2.33 18.32
CA VAL A 208 -7.68 1.60 17.18
C VAL A 208 -7.59 2.47 15.94
N VAL A 209 -7.01 1.93 14.87
CA VAL A 209 -6.90 2.59 13.56
C VAL A 209 -7.76 1.82 12.56
N VAL A 210 -8.85 2.42 12.09
CA VAL A 210 -9.79 1.79 11.16
C VAL A 210 -9.48 2.19 9.72
N VAL A 211 -9.02 1.26 8.90
CA VAL A 211 -8.56 1.51 7.53
C VAL A 211 -9.53 0.89 6.51
N SER A 212 -10.35 1.71 5.87
CA SER A 212 -11.25 1.27 4.80
C SER A 212 -11.49 2.39 3.80
N LYS A 213 -11.14 2.18 2.53
CA LYS A 213 -11.32 3.17 1.46
C LYS A 213 -12.79 3.63 1.34
N THR A 214 -13.71 2.67 1.27
CA THR A 214 -15.15 2.95 1.11
C THR A 214 -15.85 3.20 2.45
N PHE A 215 -15.28 2.70 3.55
CA PHE A 215 -15.87 2.70 4.88
C PHE A 215 -17.22 1.95 4.97
N THR A 216 -17.45 1.05 4.01
CA THR A 216 -18.65 0.20 3.91
C THR A 216 -18.32 -1.29 3.90
N THR A 217 -17.03 -1.65 3.89
CA THR A 217 -16.56 -3.04 3.91
C THR A 217 -17.12 -3.76 5.13
N ALA A 218 -17.92 -4.81 4.91
CA ALA A 218 -18.73 -5.43 5.96
C ALA A 218 -17.87 -5.94 7.13
N GLU A 219 -16.77 -6.63 6.82
CA GLU A 219 -15.83 -7.19 7.78
C GLU A 219 -15.15 -6.10 8.60
N THR A 220 -14.58 -5.08 7.94
CA THR A 220 -13.91 -3.96 8.62
C THR A 220 -14.88 -3.18 9.51
N MET A 221 -16.11 -2.94 9.05
CA MET A 221 -17.11 -2.20 9.81
C MET A 221 -17.68 -3.00 10.96
N LEU A 222 -17.80 -4.33 10.84
CA LEU A 222 -18.16 -5.19 11.96
C LEU A 222 -17.08 -5.14 13.04
N ASN A 223 -15.81 -5.35 12.67
CA ASN A 223 -14.68 -5.30 13.60
C ASN A 223 -14.54 -3.92 14.26
N ALA A 224 -14.71 -2.83 13.49
CA ALA A 224 -14.68 -1.47 14.02
C ALA A 224 -15.80 -1.23 15.05
N ARG A 225 -17.01 -1.73 14.80
CA ARG A 225 -18.13 -1.66 15.77
C ARG A 225 -17.84 -2.48 17.02
N THR A 226 -17.27 -3.67 16.88
CA THR A 226 -16.89 -4.53 18.01
C THR A 226 -15.85 -3.86 18.90
N LEU A 227 -14.78 -3.28 18.31
CA LEU A 227 -13.76 -2.55 19.07
C LEU A 227 -14.30 -1.26 19.72
N ARG A 228 -15.20 -0.55 19.02
CA ARG A 228 -15.89 0.62 19.58
C ARG A 228 -16.73 0.23 20.80
N ALA A 229 -17.47 -0.88 20.72
CA ALA A 229 -18.27 -1.39 21.83
C ALA A 229 -17.38 -1.76 23.02
N TRP A 230 -16.27 -2.47 22.77
CA TRP A 230 -15.27 -2.80 23.78
C TRP A 230 -14.70 -1.56 24.49
N ILE A 231 -14.24 -0.54 23.75
CA ILE A 231 -13.76 0.72 24.36
C ILE A 231 -14.88 1.41 25.16
N SER A 232 -16.09 1.47 24.62
CA SER A 232 -17.20 2.17 25.26
C SER A 232 -17.67 1.48 26.54
N GLN A 233 -17.61 0.15 26.58
CA GLN A 233 -17.96 -0.66 27.75
C GLN A 233 -16.95 -0.48 28.88
N GLU A 234 -15.66 -0.43 28.55
CA GLU A 234 -14.58 -0.35 29.54
C GLU A 234 -14.29 1.09 30.02
N LEU A 235 -14.38 2.08 29.13
CA LEU A 235 -13.95 3.47 29.39
C LEU A 235 -15.06 4.52 29.24
N GLY A 236 -16.25 4.11 28.82
CA GLY A 236 -17.37 5.00 28.53
C GLY A 236 -17.38 5.50 27.08
N PRO A 237 -18.56 5.90 26.55
CA PRO A 237 -18.71 6.27 25.14
C PRO A 237 -17.85 7.46 24.68
N SER A 238 -17.53 8.40 25.57
CA SER A 238 -16.70 9.57 25.26
C SER A 238 -15.24 9.21 24.98
N ALA A 239 -14.78 8.02 25.43
CA ALA A 239 -13.42 7.54 25.20
C ALA A 239 -13.13 7.26 23.71
N VAL A 240 -14.15 6.93 22.92
CA VAL A 240 -14.02 6.59 21.49
C VAL A 240 -13.26 7.68 20.72
N ALA A 241 -13.51 8.96 21.00
CA ALA A 241 -12.87 10.08 20.30
C ALA A 241 -11.36 10.22 20.58
N LYS A 242 -10.84 9.58 21.64
CA LYS A 242 -9.41 9.57 21.98
C LYS A 242 -8.70 8.27 21.59
N HIS A 243 -9.45 7.19 21.49
CA HIS A 243 -8.95 5.83 21.30
C HIS A 243 -9.18 5.27 19.90
N MET A 244 -9.90 5.97 19.02
CA MET A 244 -10.14 5.50 17.66
C MET A 244 -9.90 6.59 16.63
N VAL A 245 -9.23 6.23 15.53
CA VAL A 245 -9.00 7.06 14.34
C VAL A 245 -9.33 6.28 13.07
N ALA A 246 -9.52 6.97 11.95
CA ALA A 246 -9.86 6.34 10.68
C ALA A 246 -8.91 6.73 9.55
N VAL A 247 -8.86 5.90 8.53
CA VAL A 247 -8.19 6.19 7.26
C VAL A 247 -9.15 5.81 6.15
N SER A 248 -9.74 6.83 5.52
CA SER A 248 -10.76 6.63 4.48
C SER A 248 -10.86 7.82 3.54
N THR A 249 -11.48 7.59 2.39
CA THR A 249 -11.91 8.65 1.45
C THR A 249 -13.35 9.09 1.68
N ASN A 250 -14.11 8.39 2.54
CA ASN A 250 -15.53 8.63 2.77
C ASN A 250 -15.79 9.36 4.10
N LEU A 251 -15.63 10.68 4.09
CA LEU A 251 -15.77 11.53 5.28
C LEU A 251 -17.17 11.47 5.91
N THR A 252 -18.22 11.25 5.10
CA THR A 252 -19.60 11.21 5.57
C THR A 252 -19.89 10.00 6.46
N VAL A 253 -19.42 8.82 6.07
CA VAL A 253 -19.66 7.57 6.84
C VAL A 253 -18.76 7.51 8.08
N ILE A 254 -17.56 8.11 8.03
CA ILE A 254 -16.68 8.29 9.20
C ILE A 254 -17.43 9.03 10.32
N ALA A 255 -18.04 10.17 10.00
CA ALA A 255 -18.73 10.99 10.99
C ALA A 255 -19.85 10.22 11.73
N MET A 256 -20.56 9.34 11.02
CA MET A 256 -21.60 8.48 11.60
C MET A 256 -21.03 7.42 12.57
N LEU A 257 -19.93 6.75 12.22
CA LEU A 257 -19.35 5.71 13.08
C LEU A 257 -18.84 6.29 14.41
N PHE A 258 -18.15 7.43 14.35
CA PHE A 258 -17.55 8.06 15.53
C PHE A 258 -18.51 8.99 16.30
N HIS A 259 -19.74 9.19 15.82
CA HIS A 259 -20.67 10.18 16.39
C HIS A 259 -20.03 11.58 16.50
N LEU A 260 -19.17 11.93 15.55
CA LEU A 260 -18.50 13.22 15.50
C LEU A 260 -19.34 14.20 14.66
N PRO A 261 -19.46 15.48 15.05
CA PRO A 261 -20.11 16.46 14.20
C PRO A 261 -19.36 16.56 12.86
N CYS A 262 -20.10 16.51 11.75
CA CYS A 262 -19.63 16.51 10.34
C CYS A 262 -18.66 17.65 9.95
N LYS A 263 -18.37 18.58 10.86
CA LYS A 263 -17.50 19.75 10.68
C LYS A 263 -16.21 19.74 11.51
N CYS A 264 -15.89 18.65 12.21
CA CYS A 264 -14.70 18.63 13.04
C CYS A 264 -13.45 18.39 12.17
N ASN A 265 -12.79 19.49 11.81
CA ASN A 265 -11.46 19.54 11.17
C ASN A 265 -10.33 18.99 12.09
N ARG A 266 -10.68 18.18 13.10
CA ARG A 266 -9.75 17.59 14.06
C ARG A 266 -9.54 16.14 13.64
N THR A 267 -8.45 15.91 12.91
CA THR A 267 -7.86 14.57 12.72
C THR A 267 -8.90 13.50 12.41
N CYS A 268 -9.55 13.60 11.25
CA CYS A 268 -10.11 12.43 10.59
C CYS A 268 -8.95 11.63 10.00
#